data_AF-A0A6G0JEJ6-F1
#
_entry.id   AF-A0A6G0JEJ6-F1
#
_cell.length_a   1.000
_cell.length_b   1.000
_cell.length_c   1.000
_cell.angle_alpha   90.00
_cell.angle_beta   90.00
_cell.angle_gamma   90.00
#
_symmetry.space_group_name_H-M   'P 1'
#
loop_
_entity.id
_entity.type
_entity.pdbx_description
1 polymer ?
#
loop_
_entity_poly.entity_id
_entity_poly.type
_entity_poly.pdbx_seq_one_letter_code
_entity_poly.pdbx_strand_id
1 'polypeptide(L)'
;MKMPSEDTLVASTITTVTITRNTLRYAFPHLNFDGDAGTQGGDWSPIASRILGQRLVVHGSVLFGWDNTSNKVVRFQTQADLLTPMLNLLGNLEDVSFLFSKALITPDCKFITSK
;
A
#
# COMPACT_ATOMS: atom_id res chain seq x y z
N MET A 1 5.56 1.77 -17.39
CA MET A 1 6.28 0.49 -17.25
C MET A 1 7.17 0.32 -18.47
N LYS A 2 8.43 -0.11 -18.32
CA LYS A 2 9.30 -0.35 -19.48
C LYS A 2 8.74 -1.55 -20.26
N MET A 3 8.77 -1.51 -21.59
CA MET A 3 8.28 -2.63 -22.40
C MET A 3 9.06 -3.92 -22.09
N PRO A 4 8.40 -5.09 -22.12
CA PRO A 4 9.09 -6.37 -21.93
C PRO A 4 10.22 -6.52 -22.97
N SER A 5 11.43 -6.76 -22.50
CA SER A 5 12.54 -7.32 -23.26
C SER A 5 12.69 -8.81 -22.95
N GLU A 6 13.51 -9.53 -23.71
CA GLU A 6 13.79 -10.97 -23.48
C GLU A 6 14.23 -11.26 -22.03
N ASP A 7 14.91 -10.32 -21.39
CA ASP A 7 15.40 -10.45 -20.00
C ASP A 7 14.41 -9.99 -18.93
N THR A 8 13.14 -9.76 -19.27
CA THR A 8 12.15 -9.26 -18.30
C THR A 8 10.83 -9.99 -18.38
N LEU A 9 10.32 -10.40 -17.22
CA LEU A 9 8.99 -10.96 -17.05
C LEU A 9 8.13 -9.99 -16.23
N VAL A 10 6.95 -9.66 -16.74
CA VAL A 10 5.95 -8.90 -16.00
C VAL A 10 4.81 -9.82 -15.62
N ALA A 11 4.59 -9.99 -14.31
CA ALA A 11 3.47 -10.73 -13.77
C ALA A 11 2.41 -9.77 -13.22
N SER A 12 1.15 -9.97 -13.60
CA SER A 12 0.02 -9.27 -12.97
C SER A 12 -0.34 -9.95 -11.65
N THR A 13 -0.71 -9.16 -10.64
CA THR A 13 -1.10 -9.67 -9.32
C THR A 13 -2.47 -9.12 -8.92
N ILE A 14 -3.24 -9.95 -8.22
CA ILE A 14 -4.46 -9.56 -7.52
C ILE A 14 -4.30 -10.02 -6.08
N THR A 15 -4.19 -9.07 -5.16
CA THR A 15 -3.92 -9.35 -3.75
C THR A 15 -5.12 -8.91 -2.93
N THR A 16 -5.63 -9.81 -2.09
CA THR A 16 -6.65 -9.44 -1.10
C THR A 16 -5.97 -9.13 0.22
N VAL A 17 -6.10 -7.90 0.70
CA VAL A 17 -5.52 -7.45 1.98
C VAL A 17 -6.62 -7.03 2.94
N THR A 18 -6.40 -7.20 4.24
CA THR A 18 -7.30 -6.70 5.29
C THR A 18 -6.60 -5.57 6.04
N ILE A 19 -7.26 -4.43 6.21
CA ILE A 19 -6.74 -3.33 7.03
C ILE A 19 -6.88 -3.73 8.49
N THR A 20 -5.76 -3.88 9.18
CA THR A 20 -5.71 -4.26 10.59
C THR A 20 -5.29 -3.07 11.46
N ARG A 21 -5.35 -3.23 12.79
CA ARG A 21 -4.77 -2.25 13.71
C ARG A 21 -3.28 -2.02 13.45
N ASN A 22 -2.54 -3.06 13.04
CA ASN A 22 -1.14 -2.92 12.65
C ASN A 22 -1.00 -2.08 11.37
N THR A 23 -1.90 -2.26 10.40
CA THR A 23 -1.93 -1.41 9.21
C THR A 23 -2.12 0.05 9.60
N LEU A 24 -3.06 0.36 10.49
CA LEU A 24 -3.26 1.73 10.96
C LEU A 24 -2.02 2.28 11.68
N ARG A 25 -1.45 1.51 12.61
CA ARG A 25 -0.26 1.91 13.38
C ARG A 25 0.95 2.19 12.49
N TYR A 26 1.23 1.34 11.50
CA TYR A 26 2.46 1.44 10.72
C TYR A 26 2.31 2.22 9.42
N ALA A 27 1.12 2.24 8.82
CA ALA A 27 0.87 2.90 7.55
C ALA A 27 0.15 4.25 7.70
N PHE A 28 -0.70 4.39 8.72
CA PHE A 28 -1.50 5.61 8.97
C PHE A 28 -1.42 6.09 10.43
N PRO A 29 -0.23 6.19 11.05
CA PRO A 29 -0.09 6.51 12.48
C PRO A 29 -0.73 7.85 12.87
N HIS A 30 -0.75 8.81 11.94
CA HIS A 30 -1.32 10.15 12.13
C HIS A 30 -2.83 10.17 12.33
N LEU A 31 -3.54 9.05 12.08
CA LEU A 31 -4.97 8.95 12.31
C LEU A 31 -5.34 8.66 13.77
N ASN A 32 -4.35 8.43 14.63
CA ASN A 32 -4.54 8.33 16.06
C ASN A 32 -4.20 9.66 16.74
N PHE A 33 -5.07 10.10 17.65
CA PHE A 33 -4.92 11.34 18.40
C PHE A 33 -4.09 11.21 19.68
N ASP A 34 -3.67 10.00 20.06
CA ASP A 34 -2.88 9.71 21.26
C ASP A 34 -1.41 10.16 21.19
N GLY A 35 -0.94 10.56 20.00
CA GLY A 35 0.44 11.01 19.78
C GLY A 35 1.49 9.90 19.82
N ASP A 36 1.10 8.64 20.07
CA ASP A 36 1.99 7.46 20.12
C ASP A 36 1.53 6.37 19.13
N ALA A 37 0.88 6.80 18.03
CA ALA A 37 0.49 5.94 16.91
C ALA A 37 -0.37 4.71 17.31
N GLY A 38 -1.09 4.75 18.44
CA GLY A 38 -1.89 3.62 18.91
C GLY A 38 -1.13 2.48 19.55
N THR A 39 0.12 2.68 20.00
CA THR A 39 0.91 1.71 20.77
C THR A 39 0.19 1.23 22.04
N GLN A 40 -0.46 2.14 22.77
CA GLN A 40 -1.18 1.88 24.03
C GLN A 40 -2.69 1.81 23.83
N GLY A 41 -3.16 1.83 22.59
CA GLY A 41 -4.54 2.20 22.27
C GLY A 41 -4.76 3.71 22.37
N GLY A 42 -5.87 4.19 21.82
CA GLY A 42 -6.14 5.62 21.69
C GLY A 42 -7.37 5.89 20.84
N ASP A 43 -7.76 7.16 20.76
CA ASP A 43 -8.87 7.62 19.95
C ASP A 43 -8.43 7.68 18.48
N TRP A 44 -8.99 6.76 17.70
CA TRP A 44 -8.80 6.74 16.25
C TRP A 44 -9.79 7.67 15.58
N SER A 45 -9.33 8.40 14.58
CA SER A 45 -10.21 9.23 13.74
C SER A 45 -11.37 8.42 13.13
N PRO A 46 -12.51 9.09 12.81
CA PRO A 46 -13.64 8.41 12.18
C PRO A 46 -13.26 7.67 10.89
N ILE A 47 -12.34 8.22 10.09
CA ILE A 47 -11.87 7.58 8.86
C ILE A 47 -11.05 6.31 9.16
N ALA A 48 -10.21 6.29 10.20
CA ALA A 48 -9.50 5.08 10.63
C ALA A 48 -10.49 3.97 11.04
N SER A 49 -11.55 4.34 11.76
CA SER A 49 -12.60 3.39 12.16
C SER A 49 -13.37 2.84 10.96
N ARG A 50 -13.63 3.66 9.93
CA ARG A 50 -14.30 3.23 8.68
C ARG A 50 -13.47 2.20 7.90
N ILE A 51 -12.15 2.38 7.84
CA ILE A 51 -11.27 1.51 7.05
C ILE A 51 -10.80 0.27 7.81
N LEU A 52 -10.83 0.28 9.15
CA LEU A 52 -10.43 -0.86 9.97
C LEU A 52 -11.30 -2.09 9.68
N GLY A 53 -10.66 -3.24 9.50
CA GLY A 53 -11.31 -4.51 9.19
C GLY A 53 -11.77 -4.65 7.74
N GLN A 54 -11.64 -3.61 6.91
CA GLN A 54 -12.05 -3.66 5.51
C GLN A 54 -11.09 -4.52 4.70
N ARG A 55 -11.68 -5.34 3.83
CA ARG A 55 -10.95 -6.22 2.92
C ARG A 55 -10.88 -5.58 1.54
N LEU A 56 -9.67 -5.26 1.10
CA LEU A 56 -9.42 -4.59 -0.19
C LEU A 56 -8.89 -5.60 -1.20
N VAL A 57 -9.36 -5.47 -2.44
CA VAL A 57 -8.74 -6.12 -3.60
C VAL A 57 -7.81 -5.10 -4.25
N VAL A 58 -6.51 -5.42 -4.23
CA VAL A 58 -5.43 -4.57 -4.72
C VAL A 58 -4.87 -5.20 -5.98
N HIS A 59 -4.96 -4.49 -7.09
CA HIS A 59 -4.35 -4.90 -8.35
C HIS A 59 -2.93 -4.40 -8.43
N GLY A 60 -2.04 -5.21 -8.99
CA GLY A 60 -0.64 -4.84 -9.10
C GLY A 60 0.07 -5.57 -10.21
N SER A 61 1.36 -5.30 -10.30
CA SER A 61 2.27 -6.01 -11.17
C SER A 61 3.65 -6.10 -10.56
N VAL A 62 4.38 -7.14 -10.97
CA VAL A 62 5.74 -7.39 -10.56
C VAL A 62 6.58 -7.55 -11.81
N LEU A 63 7.62 -6.74 -11.94
CA LEU A 63 8.67 -6.89 -12.94
C LEU A 63 9.83 -7.68 -12.34
N PHE A 64 10.12 -8.82 -12.95
CA PHE A 64 11.32 -9.60 -12.71
C PHE A 64 12.31 -9.32 -13.83
N GLY A 65 13.52 -8.93 -13.48
CA GLY A 65 14.66 -8.91 -14.40
C GLY A 65 15.45 -10.20 -14.25
N TRP A 66 15.77 -10.83 -15.37
CA TRP A 66 16.47 -12.10 -15.46
C TRP A 66 17.88 -11.90 -15.98
N ASP A 67 18.85 -12.62 -15.43
CA ASP A 67 20.18 -12.77 -16.03
C ASP A 67 20.25 -14.13 -16.71
N ASN A 68 20.23 -14.13 -18.05
CA ASN A 68 20.32 -15.35 -18.85
C ASN A 68 21.65 -16.11 -18.67
N THR A 69 22.72 -15.43 -18.25
CA THR A 69 24.03 -16.06 -18.05
C THR A 69 24.04 -16.95 -16.81
N SER A 70 23.47 -16.46 -15.70
CA SER A 70 23.41 -17.21 -14.45
C SER A 70 22.08 -17.95 -14.21
N ASN A 71 21.09 -17.73 -15.09
CA ASN A 71 19.73 -18.23 -15.03
C ASN A 71 19.03 -17.89 -13.70
N LYS A 72 19.13 -16.61 -13.27
CA LYS A 72 18.62 -16.12 -11.99
C LYS A 72 17.85 -14.81 -12.15
N VAL A 73 16.93 -14.56 -11.22
CA VAL A 73 16.33 -13.24 -11.04
C VAL A 73 17.38 -12.31 -10.41
N VAL A 74 17.65 -11.19 -11.08
CA VAL A 74 18.60 -10.16 -10.61
C VAL A 74 17.93 -8.84 -10.23
N ARG A 75 16.66 -8.66 -10.60
CA ARG A 75 15.89 -7.45 -10.28
C ARG A 75 14.43 -7.79 -9.98
N PHE A 76 13.88 -7.09 -9.01
CA PHE A 76 12.47 -7.20 -8.63
C PHE A 76 11.89 -5.79 -8.43
N GLN A 77 10.80 -5.47 -9.09
CA GLN A 77 10.06 -4.22 -8.89
C GLN A 77 8.58 -4.49 -8.80
N THR A 78 7.95 -4.05 -7.72
CA THR A 78 6.51 -4.19 -7.51
C THR A 78 5.83 -2.84 -7.64
N GLN A 79 4.64 -2.87 -8.22
CA GLN A 79 3.68 -1.78 -8.19
C GLN A 79 2.32 -2.37 -7.79
N ALA A 80 1.58 -1.64 -6.96
CA ALA A 80 0.21 -2.00 -6.62
C ALA A 80 -0.65 -0.73 -6.53
N ASP A 81 -1.96 -0.87 -6.75
CA ASP A 81 -2.92 0.24 -6.71
C ASP A 81 -3.77 0.14 -5.45
N LEU A 82 -3.39 0.91 -4.42
CA LEU A 82 -4.20 1.10 -3.21
C LEU A 82 -5.19 2.26 -3.36
N LEU A 83 -4.97 3.16 -4.32
CA LEU A 83 -5.80 4.34 -4.50
C LEU A 83 -7.23 3.95 -4.88
N THR A 84 -7.37 3.10 -5.89
CA THR A 84 -8.68 2.66 -6.40
C THR A 84 -9.55 1.98 -5.34
N PRO A 85 -9.08 0.94 -4.62
CA PRO A 85 -9.91 0.31 -3.60
C PRO A 85 -10.24 1.25 -2.44
N MET A 86 -9.36 2.20 -2.09
CA MET A 86 -9.64 3.19 -1.05
C MET A 86 -10.65 4.25 -1.49
N LEU A 87 -10.58 4.70 -2.74
CA LEU A 87 -11.59 5.59 -3.32
C LEU A 87 -12.96 4.93 -3.36
N ASN A 88 -13.04 3.67 -3.75
CA ASN A 88 -14.29 2.91 -3.73
C ASN A 88 -14.84 2.75 -2.31
N LEU A 89 -13.97 2.52 -1.32
CA LEU A 89 -14.37 2.36 0.08
C LEU A 89 -14.83 3.67 0.73
N LEU A 90 -14.16 4.78 0.44
CA LEU A 90 -14.41 6.07 1.09
C LEU A 90 -15.45 6.91 0.34
N GLY A 91 -15.62 6.67 -0.96
CA GLY A 91 -16.64 7.28 -1.82
C GLY A 91 -16.29 8.66 -2.36
N ASN A 92 -15.14 9.23 -1.99
CA ASN A 92 -14.70 10.55 -2.44
C ASN A 92 -13.17 10.71 -2.36
N LEU A 93 -12.61 11.63 -3.16
CA LEU A 93 -11.17 11.89 -3.21
C LEU A 93 -10.66 12.74 -2.04
N GLU A 94 -11.52 13.51 -1.36
CA GLU A 94 -11.13 14.36 -0.23
C GLU A 94 -10.69 13.51 0.97
N ASP A 95 -11.49 12.52 1.36
CA ASP A 95 -11.18 11.55 2.41
C ASP A 95 -9.92 10.74 2.07
N VAL A 96 -9.77 10.33 0.80
CA VAL A 96 -8.59 9.59 0.33
C VAL A 96 -7.34 10.46 0.40
N SER A 97 -7.43 11.71 -0.05
CA SER A 97 -6.33 12.68 0.04
C SER A 97 -5.93 12.93 1.50
N PHE A 98 -6.91 13.13 2.38
CA PHE A 98 -6.69 13.26 3.81
C PHE A 98 -5.97 12.04 4.38
N LEU A 99 -6.45 10.83 4.05
CA LEU A 99 -5.89 9.57 4.51
C LEU A 99 -4.40 9.42 4.16
N PHE A 100 -4.01 9.81 2.94
CA PHE A 100 -2.62 9.69 2.48
C PHE A 100 -1.73 10.90 2.82
N SER A 101 -2.29 11.99 3.34
CA SER A 101 -1.57 13.26 3.56
C SER A 101 -0.34 13.15 4.48
N LYS A 102 -0.42 12.31 5.51
CA LYS A 102 0.67 12.03 6.48
C LYS A 102 0.87 10.53 6.66
N ALA A 103 0.44 9.73 5.68
CA ALA A 103 0.62 8.30 5.70
C ALA A 103 2.10 7.96 5.55
N LEU A 104 2.52 6.85 6.15
CA LEU A 104 3.83 6.24 5.94
C LEU A 104 3.79 5.21 4.79
N ILE A 105 2.67 5.11 4.10
CA ILE A 105 2.50 4.35 2.87
C ILE A 105 1.98 5.28 1.77
N THR A 106 2.45 5.08 0.55
CA THR A 106 1.96 5.79 -0.64
C THR A 106 0.76 5.06 -1.27
N PRO A 107 -0.04 5.74 -2.12
CA PRO A 107 -1.14 5.09 -2.84
C PRO A 107 -0.69 3.96 -3.78
N ASP A 108 0.59 3.91 -4.17
CA ASP A 108 1.19 2.82 -4.94
C ASP A 108 1.80 1.69 -4.08
N CYS A 109 1.38 1.58 -2.81
CA CYS A 109 1.80 0.58 -1.82
C CYS A 109 3.30 0.57 -1.48
N LYS A 110 3.96 1.74 -1.41
CA LYS A 110 5.35 1.82 -0.95
C LYS A 110 5.42 2.44 0.43
N PHE A 111 6.14 1.80 1.34
CA PHE A 111 6.45 2.40 2.63
C PHE A 111 7.46 3.52 2.46
N ILE A 112 7.20 4.65 3.08
CA ILE A 112 8.11 5.78 3.13
C ILE A 112 9.19 5.44 4.16
N THR A 113 10.38 5.09 3.71
CA THR A 113 11.54 4.96 4.60
C THR A 113 11.96 6.35 5.06
N SER A 114 12.11 6.56 6.37
CA SER A 114 12.82 7.74 6.86
C SER A 114 14.25 7.72 6.31
N LYS A 115 14.74 8.87 5.87
CA LYS A 115 16.18 9.06 5.62
C LYS A 115 16.97 8.92 6.91
#